data_AF-A0A401L250-F1
#
_entry.id   AF-A0A401L250-F1
#
_cell.length_a   1.000
_cell.length_b   1.000
_cell.length_c   1.000
_cell.angle_alpha   90.00
_cell.angle_beta   90.00
_cell.angle_gamma   90.00
#
_symmetry.space_group_name_H-M   'P 1'
#
loop_
_entity.id
_entity.type
_entity.pdbx_description
1 polymer ?
#
loop_
_entity_poly.entity_id
_entity_poly.type
_entity_poly.pdbx_seq_one_letter_code
_entity_poly.pdbx_strand_id
1 'polypeptide(L)'
;MSLSRTSSALRQCRLRWHAEAISLTRTFTPLSHSTRHRRLSRSETKSFHTTPSNAALRSPTARKAQSTRRQAVFTIDGVFAHAVQGDVEGMLQRLEKTVEEHYYRWKETHSYDGSYGSTKLSLEKYKKIAQSLLRTAYSQPPSSQAIRAISTNVEVIWNVSRCLLSPDNRALEVWLHSACALAGARSPTLMLAHRNLDDAHPNYPLRTQFLDKVEQWALQDRDPRAMHVYVRTLIARGEHESAVPLMDELMSTIYPSPRVEGLETPLSFYNIPEVWPTYIRLQEELKKKGVDWGIGRDELARLAGVDYQEPNFLSNYASVMFEAGDYEKYEQYMHQAAMAGIPSACTSLAHFYYLTARGLFPRRGEKTFVPRSAENSRELLKKGRLETLYSSIVHGLPTHEYYNNLALEWWELGLNMGSDLSAMFLALAYREVGQLDVAESFYKLIQSPRLLVSKFTADDLAINWDNPVASFYVPRRVLNVDWYDTDAKWTTEK
;
A
#
# COMPACT_ATOMS: atom_id res chain seq x y z
N MET A 1 44.08 10.22 -10.87
CA MET A 1 43.64 10.54 -12.24
C MET A 1 42.14 10.34 -12.33
N SER A 2 41.44 11.35 -12.80
CA SER A 2 39.98 11.46 -12.80
C SER A 2 39.32 10.53 -13.82
N LEU A 3 38.41 9.67 -13.39
CA LEU A 3 37.50 8.95 -14.26
C LEU A 3 36.18 9.74 -14.35
N SER A 4 36.03 10.46 -15.45
CA SER A 4 34.79 11.12 -15.85
C SER A 4 33.71 10.07 -16.15
N ARG A 5 32.72 9.93 -15.26
CA ARG A 5 31.46 9.24 -15.51
C ARG A 5 30.65 10.04 -16.52
N THR A 6 30.48 9.52 -17.73
CA THR A 6 29.47 10.01 -18.67
C THR A 6 28.10 9.55 -18.21
N SER A 7 27.29 10.49 -17.73
CA SER A 7 25.88 10.29 -17.42
C SER A 7 25.11 9.94 -18.71
N SER A 8 24.68 8.70 -18.88
CA SER A 8 23.62 8.36 -19.83
C SER A 8 22.29 8.78 -19.21
N ALA A 9 21.71 9.84 -19.77
CA ALA A 9 20.46 10.41 -19.33
C ALA A 9 19.31 9.39 -19.44
N LEU A 10 18.79 8.95 -18.29
CA LEU A 10 17.47 8.35 -18.17
C LEU A 10 16.44 9.37 -18.70
N ARG A 11 15.91 9.12 -19.90
CA ARG A 11 14.94 10.03 -20.52
C ARG A 11 13.60 9.92 -19.78
N GLN A 12 13.12 11.07 -19.34
CA GLN A 12 11.76 11.30 -18.84
C GLN A 12 10.73 10.85 -19.90
N CYS A 13 9.95 9.81 -19.61
CA CYS A 13 8.72 9.55 -20.35
C CYS A 13 7.68 10.61 -19.96
N ARG A 14 7.40 11.53 -20.89
CA ARG A 14 6.25 12.43 -20.78
C ARG A 14 5.00 11.64 -21.15
N LEU A 15 4.15 11.40 -20.15
CA LEU A 15 2.78 10.91 -20.31
C LEU A 15 2.08 11.76 -21.38
N ARG A 16 1.73 11.14 -22.52
CA ARG A 16 0.81 11.73 -23.50
C ARG A 16 -0.55 11.06 -23.37
N TRP A 17 -1.56 11.92 -23.36
CA TRP A 17 -2.91 11.69 -22.88
C TRP A 17 -3.85 11.56 -24.07
N HIS A 18 -4.69 10.54 -24.09
CA HIS A 18 -5.96 10.59 -24.79
C HIS A 18 -7.01 9.92 -23.91
N ALA A 19 -7.99 10.70 -23.47
CA ALA A 19 -9.20 10.21 -22.84
C ALA A 19 -10.33 10.33 -23.87
N GLU A 20 -10.87 9.20 -24.31
CA GLU A 20 -12.20 9.18 -24.93
C GLU A 20 -13.23 8.99 -23.81
N ALA A 21 -14.10 9.98 -23.63
CA ALA A 21 -15.15 9.97 -22.64
C ALA A 21 -16.31 9.08 -23.11
N ILE A 22 -16.64 8.05 -22.35
CA ILE A 22 -17.86 7.25 -22.58
C ILE A 22 -18.89 7.65 -21.53
N SER A 23 -20.01 8.23 -22.01
CA SER A 23 -21.17 8.56 -21.19
C SER A 23 -22.03 7.31 -20.97
N LEU A 24 -22.21 6.90 -19.71
CA LEU A 24 -23.20 5.89 -19.33
C LEU A 24 -24.38 6.58 -18.63
N THR A 25 -25.43 6.84 -19.41
CA THR A 25 -26.74 7.22 -18.88
C THR A 25 -27.54 5.95 -18.62
N ARG A 26 -27.91 5.68 -17.36
CA ARG A 26 -29.00 4.75 -17.07
C ARG A 26 -29.84 5.24 -15.90
N THR A 27 -31.06 5.61 -16.25
CA THR A 27 -32.19 5.92 -15.38
C THR A 27 -32.78 4.63 -14.84
N PHE A 28 -32.96 4.52 -13.52
CA PHE A 28 -33.91 3.60 -12.91
C PHE A 28 -34.65 4.24 -11.73
N THR A 29 -35.96 4.02 -11.74
CA THR A 29 -36.98 4.47 -10.78
C THR A 29 -37.03 3.60 -9.52
N PRO A 30 -37.48 4.12 -8.36
CA PRO A 30 -37.44 3.39 -7.09
C PRO A 30 -38.69 2.55 -6.86
N LEU A 31 -38.51 1.33 -6.34
CA LEU A 31 -39.57 0.51 -5.74
C LEU A 31 -39.43 0.54 -4.21
N SER A 32 -40.44 1.09 -3.57
CA SER A 32 -40.61 1.17 -2.13
C SER A 32 -41.28 -0.10 -1.61
N HIS A 33 -40.71 -0.75 -0.59
CA HIS A 33 -41.50 -1.56 0.33
C HIS A 33 -41.00 -1.42 1.78
N SER A 34 -41.96 -1.01 2.62
CA SER A 34 -41.87 -0.94 4.07
C SER A 34 -42.23 -2.30 4.67
N THR A 35 -41.43 -2.79 5.61
CA THR A 35 -41.92 -3.80 6.56
C THR A 35 -41.33 -3.60 7.96
N ARG A 36 -42.20 -3.18 8.88
CA ARG A 36 -41.99 -3.14 10.34
C ARG A 36 -42.29 -4.51 10.94
N HIS A 37 -41.45 -5.01 11.84
CA HIS A 37 -41.84 -5.84 13.00
C HIS A 37 -40.77 -5.67 14.10
N ARG A 38 -41.06 -5.01 15.24
CA ARG A 38 -41.78 -5.39 16.47
C ARG A 38 -40.87 -6.11 17.51
N ARG A 39 -40.55 -5.36 18.57
CA ARG A 39 -39.88 -5.77 19.84
C ARG A 39 -40.74 -6.75 20.67
N LEU A 40 -40.06 -7.68 21.35
CA LEU A 40 -40.46 -8.37 22.59
C LEU A 40 -39.17 -8.58 23.41
N SER A 41 -38.92 -7.82 24.48
CA SER A 41 -39.30 -8.01 25.90
C SER A 41 -38.40 -8.99 26.69
N ARG A 42 -37.58 -8.38 27.55
CA ARG A 42 -36.98 -8.83 28.84
C ARG A 42 -37.45 -10.16 29.44
N SER A 43 -36.49 -10.93 29.92
CA SER A 43 -36.62 -11.73 31.15
C SER A 43 -35.28 -11.77 31.91
N GLU A 44 -35.30 -11.25 33.14
CA GLU A 44 -34.28 -11.43 34.17
C GLU A 44 -34.46 -12.80 34.84
N THR A 45 -33.37 -13.54 35.13
CA THR A 45 -33.30 -14.37 36.36
C THR A 45 -31.86 -14.79 36.71
N LYS A 46 -31.39 -14.21 37.82
CA LYS A 46 -30.62 -14.75 38.96
C LYS A 46 -29.43 -15.72 38.78
N SER A 47 -28.33 -15.27 39.39
CA SER A 47 -27.06 -15.91 39.74
C SER A 47 -27.15 -16.97 40.84
N PHE A 48 -26.27 -17.99 40.80
CA PHE A 48 -25.78 -18.69 42.00
C PHE A 48 -24.36 -19.28 41.82
N HIS A 49 -23.63 -19.26 42.95
CA HIS A 49 -22.37 -19.92 43.33
C HIS A 49 -21.03 -19.17 43.11
N THR A 50 -20.59 -18.57 44.23
CA THR A 50 -19.23 -18.15 44.55
C THR A 50 -18.41 -19.32 45.11
N THR A 51 -17.21 -19.54 44.58
CA THR A 51 -16.12 -20.29 45.23
C THR A 51 -15.11 -19.29 45.83
N PRO A 52 -14.57 -19.52 47.05
CA PRO A 52 -13.60 -18.62 47.63
C PRO A 52 -12.21 -18.93 47.06
N SER A 53 -11.69 -18.04 46.21
CA SER A 53 -10.28 -18.06 45.82
C SER A 53 -9.45 -17.35 46.88
N ASN A 54 -8.56 -18.09 47.53
CA ASN A 54 -7.48 -17.56 48.36
C ASN A 54 -6.56 -16.67 47.51
N ALA A 55 -6.84 -15.37 47.48
CA ALA A 55 -5.93 -14.37 46.93
C ALA A 55 -5.50 -13.43 48.06
N ALA A 56 -4.23 -13.52 48.45
CA ALA A 56 -3.60 -12.58 49.38
C ALA A 56 -3.91 -11.13 48.99
N LEU A 57 -4.31 -10.32 49.98
CA LEU A 57 -4.58 -8.88 49.82
C LEU A 57 -3.31 -8.16 49.36
N ARG A 58 -3.15 -8.01 48.04
CA ARG A 58 -2.12 -7.14 47.45
C ARG A 58 -2.40 -5.69 47.82
N SER A 59 -1.33 -4.94 48.12
CA SER A 59 -1.41 -3.54 48.53
C SER A 59 -2.21 -2.68 47.54
N PRO A 60 -2.85 -1.57 47.99
CA PRO A 60 -3.62 -0.68 47.11
C PRO A 60 -2.79 -0.16 45.93
N THR A 61 -1.49 0.07 46.14
CA THR A 61 -0.54 0.52 45.13
C THR A 61 -0.26 -0.57 44.10
N ALA A 62 -0.11 -1.83 44.53
CA ALA A 62 0.04 -2.96 43.62
C ALA A 62 -1.27 -3.24 42.86
N ARG A 63 -2.44 -3.03 43.47
CA ARG A 63 -3.74 -3.11 42.78
C ARG A 63 -3.91 -2.02 41.74
N LYS A 64 -3.53 -0.76 42.04
CA LYS A 64 -3.51 0.33 41.05
C LYS A 64 -2.57 -0.02 39.90
N ALA A 65 -1.31 -0.31 40.18
CA ALA A 65 -0.31 -0.67 39.15
C ALA A 65 -0.74 -1.88 38.31
N GLN A 66 -1.37 -2.88 38.90
CA GLN A 66 -1.86 -4.07 38.21
C GLN A 66 -3.16 -3.81 37.42
N SER A 67 -4.03 -2.89 37.86
CA SER A 67 -5.18 -2.43 37.08
C SER A 67 -4.74 -1.63 35.85
N THR A 68 -3.74 -0.75 36.01
CA THR A 68 -3.14 0.03 34.92
C THR A 68 -2.37 -0.85 33.93
N ARG A 69 -1.79 -1.97 34.40
CA ARG A 69 -1.12 -2.97 33.52
C ARG A 69 -2.08 -3.95 32.84
N ARG A 70 -3.27 -4.22 33.42
CA ARG A 70 -4.25 -5.19 32.89
C ARG A 70 -5.36 -4.55 32.07
N GLN A 71 -5.63 -3.26 32.25
CA GLN A 71 -6.32 -2.53 31.20
C GLN A 71 -5.33 -2.41 30.04
N ALA A 72 -5.58 -3.15 28.97
CA ALA A 72 -5.01 -2.78 27.69
C ALA A 72 -5.31 -1.28 27.52
N VAL A 73 -4.25 -0.48 27.39
CA VAL A 73 -4.29 0.97 27.11
C VAL A 73 -5.09 1.29 25.81
N PHE A 74 -5.57 0.24 25.14
CA PHE A 74 -6.23 0.21 23.84
C PHE A 74 -7.64 -0.40 23.90
N THR A 75 -8.35 -0.30 25.01
CA THR A 75 -9.82 -0.38 24.96
C THR A 75 -10.36 1.00 24.61
N ILE A 76 -11.44 1.07 23.82
CA ILE A 76 -12.10 2.34 23.43
C ILE A 76 -12.30 3.23 24.67
N ASP A 77 -12.63 2.67 25.83
CA ASP A 77 -12.81 3.44 27.08
C ASP A 77 -11.49 3.92 27.75
N GLY A 78 -10.36 3.23 27.54
CA GLY A 78 -9.07 3.60 28.13
C GLY A 78 -8.34 4.71 27.35
N VAL A 79 -8.58 4.81 26.05
CA VAL A 79 -8.00 5.81 25.15
C VAL A 79 -8.41 7.25 25.52
N PHE A 80 -9.57 7.40 26.19
CA PHE A 80 -10.14 8.72 26.51
C PHE A 80 -9.90 9.20 27.95
N ALA A 81 -9.21 8.43 28.79
CA ALA A 81 -9.28 8.65 30.24
C ALA A 81 -8.30 9.70 30.79
N HIS A 82 -7.17 9.97 30.12
CA HIS A 82 -6.05 10.70 30.73
C HIS A 82 -5.42 11.76 29.81
N ALA A 83 -4.88 12.82 30.45
CA ALA A 83 -4.02 13.77 29.78
C ALA A 83 -2.68 13.12 29.40
N VAL A 84 -2.01 13.70 28.40
CA VAL A 84 -0.68 13.26 27.97
C VAL A 84 0.32 13.48 29.11
N GLN A 85 1.17 12.50 29.36
CA GLN A 85 2.26 12.59 30.35
C GLN A 85 3.60 12.83 29.64
N GLY A 86 4.52 13.53 30.31
CA GLY A 86 5.88 13.78 29.83
C GLY A 86 6.28 15.24 29.95
N ASP A 87 7.38 15.59 29.28
CA ASP A 87 7.95 16.95 29.29
C ASP A 87 7.27 17.86 28.25
N VAL A 88 6.29 18.64 28.72
CA VAL A 88 5.59 19.63 27.88
C VAL A 88 6.51 20.75 27.42
N GLU A 89 7.50 21.14 28.24
CA GLU A 89 8.38 22.27 27.96
C GLU A 89 9.38 21.91 26.86
N GLY A 90 9.97 20.71 26.93
CA GLY A 90 10.79 20.17 25.85
C GLY A 90 10.02 20.03 24.52
N MET A 91 8.73 19.65 24.58
CA MET A 91 7.89 19.60 23.38
C MET A 91 7.54 20.98 22.83
N LEU A 92 7.33 21.99 23.69
CA LEU A 92 7.13 23.39 23.27
C LEU A 92 8.39 23.95 22.60
N GLN A 93 9.57 23.69 23.16
CA GLN A 93 10.84 24.09 22.54
C GLN A 93 11.08 23.40 21.19
N ARG A 94 10.72 22.13 21.06
CA ARG A 94 10.78 21.41 19.78
C ARG A 94 9.81 22.04 18.76
N LEU A 95 8.59 22.35 19.19
CA LEU A 95 7.60 23.01 18.35
C LEU A 95 8.13 24.36 17.86
N GLU A 96 8.69 25.20 18.73
CA GLU A 96 9.23 26.51 18.33
C GLU A 96 10.29 26.41 17.21
N LYS A 97 11.12 25.37 17.23
CA LYS A 97 12.15 25.13 16.20
C LYS A 97 11.59 24.63 14.87
N THR A 98 10.45 23.94 14.88
CA THR A 98 9.94 23.18 13.71
C THR A 98 8.67 23.75 13.11
N VAL A 99 7.92 24.57 13.86
CA VAL A 99 6.57 25.04 13.49
C VAL A 99 6.55 25.88 12.21
N GLU A 100 7.58 26.68 11.94
CA GLU A 100 7.65 27.50 10.73
C GLU A 100 7.84 26.65 9.48
N GLU A 101 8.78 25.71 9.53
CA GLU A 101 9.01 24.75 8.45
C GLU A 101 7.73 23.94 8.17
N HIS A 102 7.09 23.44 9.23
CA HIS A 102 5.81 22.75 9.11
C HIS A 102 4.72 23.64 8.50
N TYR A 103 4.63 24.91 8.89
CA TYR A 103 3.65 25.85 8.33
C TYR A 103 3.87 26.07 6.84
N TYR A 104 5.11 26.24 6.37
CA TYR A 104 5.37 26.43 4.94
C TYR A 104 5.03 25.18 4.12
N ARG A 105 5.44 23.99 4.58
CA ARG A 105 5.05 22.71 3.97
C ARG A 105 3.52 22.51 3.98
N TRP A 106 2.87 22.84 5.09
CA TRP A 106 1.42 22.78 5.24
C TRP A 106 0.73 23.74 4.26
N LYS A 107 1.24 24.98 4.14
CA LYS A 107 0.70 25.99 3.24
C LYS A 107 0.82 25.54 1.78
N GLU A 108 1.95 24.99 1.37
CA GLU A 108 2.13 24.46 0.01
C GLU A 108 1.16 23.32 -0.30
N THR A 109 0.95 22.40 0.64
CA THR A 109 0.05 21.24 0.46
C THR A 109 -1.43 21.57 0.54
N HIS A 110 -1.83 22.59 1.31
CA HIS A 110 -3.23 22.99 1.50
C HIS A 110 -3.64 24.21 0.63
N SER A 111 -2.74 24.71 -0.22
CA SER A 111 -3.04 25.74 -1.23
C SER A 111 -3.45 25.15 -2.59
N TYR A 112 -3.52 23.82 -2.73
CA TYR A 112 -4.05 23.17 -3.92
C TYR A 112 -5.58 23.28 -3.97
N ASP A 113 -6.12 23.80 -5.07
CA ASP A 113 -7.55 23.73 -5.39
C ASP A 113 -7.96 22.24 -5.43
N GLY A 114 -8.73 21.80 -4.43
CA GLY A 114 -9.19 20.42 -4.30
C GLY A 114 -8.90 19.76 -2.93
N SER A 115 -7.98 20.29 -2.12
CA SER A 115 -7.74 19.77 -0.76
C SER A 115 -8.94 20.08 0.14
N TYR A 116 -9.58 19.05 0.70
CA TYR A 116 -10.59 19.21 1.75
C TYR A 116 -9.96 20.00 2.92
N GLY A 117 -10.34 21.27 3.09
CA GLY A 117 -9.83 22.12 4.17
C GLY A 117 -8.96 23.32 3.77
N SER A 118 -8.96 23.75 2.51
CA SER A 118 -8.32 25.00 2.06
C SER A 118 -8.71 26.18 2.97
N THR A 119 -7.85 26.55 3.91
CA THR A 119 -8.10 27.62 4.88
C THR A 119 -6.89 28.54 4.89
N LYS A 120 -7.11 29.84 4.70
CA LYS A 120 -6.06 30.84 4.82
C LYS A 120 -5.79 31.07 6.31
N LEU A 121 -4.68 30.56 6.82
CA LEU A 121 -4.22 30.77 8.19
C LEU A 121 -2.90 31.56 8.18
N SER A 122 -2.76 32.58 9.03
CA SER A 122 -1.47 33.25 9.23
C SER A 122 -0.54 32.37 10.06
N LEU A 123 0.77 32.54 9.88
CA LEU A 123 1.79 31.83 10.66
C LEU A 123 1.59 32.02 12.18
N GLU A 124 1.30 33.24 12.63
CA GLU A 124 1.05 33.55 14.04
C GLU A 124 -0.13 32.74 14.61
N LYS A 125 -1.23 32.65 13.85
CA LYS A 125 -2.41 31.91 14.28
C LYS A 125 -2.13 30.40 14.26
N TYR A 126 -1.37 29.91 13.28
CA TYR A 126 -0.90 28.53 13.22
C TYR A 126 -0.09 28.17 14.49
N LYS A 127 0.93 28.97 14.81
CA LYS A 127 1.75 28.81 16.02
C LYS A 127 0.91 28.80 17.30
N LYS A 128 0.00 29.78 17.44
CA LYS A 128 -0.87 29.91 18.61
C LYS A 128 -1.77 28.68 18.80
N ILE A 129 -2.34 28.15 17.72
CA ILE A 129 -3.17 26.94 17.78
C ILE A 129 -2.32 25.75 18.18
N ALA A 130 -1.16 25.53 17.55
CA ALA A 130 -0.27 24.40 17.86
C ALA A 130 0.21 24.41 19.33
N GLN A 131 0.63 25.58 19.84
CA GLN A 131 1.04 25.74 21.25
C GLN A 131 -0.13 25.49 22.21
N SER A 132 -1.32 26.01 21.88
CA SER A 132 -2.52 25.81 22.71
C SER A 132 -2.91 24.33 22.75
N LEU A 133 -2.90 23.64 21.60
CA LEU A 133 -3.17 22.21 21.51
C LEU A 133 -2.23 21.39 22.38
N LEU A 134 -0.93 21.66 22.28
CA LEU A 134 0.07 20.94 23.04
C LEU A 134 -0.14 21.15 24.55
N ARG A 135 -0.34 22.39 25.01
CA ARG A 135 -0.62 22.67 26.43
C ARG A 135 -1.90 21.99 26.91
N THR A 136 -2.97 22.04 26.10
CA THR A 136 -4.24 21.41 26.43
C THR A 136 -4.10 19.88 26.53
N ALA A 137 -3.36 19.25 25.61
CA ALA A 137 -3.15 17.80 25.62
C ALA A 137 -2.48 17.29 26.90
N TYR A 138 -1.54 18.06 27.45
CA TYR A 138 -0.86 17.73 28.70
C TYR A 138 -1.64 18.13 29.96
N SER A 139 -2.67 18.98 29.83
CA SER A 139 -3.43 19.50 30.98
C SER A 139 -4.78 18.81 31.18
N GLN A 140 -5.39 18.29 30.12
CA GLN A 140 -6.77 17.81 30.12
C GLN A 140 -6.91 16.48 29.37
N PRO A 141 -7.86 15.62 29.77
CA PRO A 141 -8.20 14.44 28.98
C PRO A 141 -8.81 14.83 27.61
N PRO A 142 -8.74 13.94 26.61
CA PRO A 142 -9.25 14.23 25.28
C PRO A 142 -10.77 14.43 25.33
N SER A 143 -11.25 15.57 24.84
CA SER A 143 -12.68 15.90 24.83
C SER A 143 -13.04 16.87 23.71
N SER A 144 -14.32 16.89 23.33
CA SER A 144 -14.83 17.87 22.35
C SER A 144 -14.66 19.31 22.84
N GLN A 145 -14.83 19.54 24.15
CA GLN A 145 -14.71 20.85 24.78
C GLN A 145 -13.27 21.36 24.74
N ALA A 146 -12.28 20.51 25.01
CA ALA A 146 -10.86 20.86 24.96
C ALA A 146 -10.45 21.40 23.58
N ILE A 147 -10.96 20.81 22.50
CA ILE A 147 -10.70 21.25 21.12
C ILE A 147 -11.48 22.53 20.81
N ARG A 148 -12.78 22.57 21.10
CA ARG A 148 -13.64 23.72 20.76
C ARG A 148 -13.26 24.99 21.53
N ALA A 149 -12.61 24.86 22.70
CA ALA A 149 -12.06 25.99 23.44
C ALA A 149 -10.90 26.70 22.71
N ILE A 150 -10.19 26.00 21.81
CA ILE A 150 -9.06 26.56 21.05
C ILE A 150 -9.56 27.28 19.79
N SER A 151 -10.48 26.65 19.05
CA SER A 151 -11.10 27.21 17.84
C SER A 151 -12.44 26.51 17.55
N THR A 152 -13.37 27.25 16.97
CA THR A 152 -14.66 26.71 16.51
C THR A 152 -14.51 25.83 15.26
N ASN A 153 -13.52 26.10 14.42
CA ASN A 153 -13.23 25.29 13.24
C ASN A 153 -12.36 24.09 13.62
N VAL A 154 -13.01 22.94 13.81
CA VAL A 154 -12.38 21.68 14.25
C VAL A 154 -11.45 21.08 13.18
N GLU A 155 -11.73 21.29 11.89
CA GLU A 155 -10.88 20.80 10.79
C GLU A 155 -9.55 21.54 10.75
N VAL A 156 -9.57 22.86 10.99
CA VAL A 156 -8.33 23.65 11.11
C VAL A 156 -7.49 23.17 12.27
N ILE A 157 -8.11 22.82 13.40
CA ILE A 157 -7.38 22.28 14.55
C ILE A 157 -6.71 20.95 14.19
N TRP A 158 -7.44 20.04 13.55
CA TRP A 158 -6.88 18.76 13.11
C TRP A 158 -5.69 18.97 12.16
N ASN A 159 -5.84 19.85 11.18
CA ASN A 159 -4.78 20.14 10.21
C ASN A 159 -3.52 20.72 10.86
N VAL A 160 -3.67 21.66 11.81
CA VAL A 160 -2.55 22.22 12.58
C VAL A 160 -1.92 21.17 13.50
N SER A 161 -2.72 20.28 14.09
CA SER A 161 -2.23 19.25 15.03
C SER A 161 -1.18 18.32 14.43
N ARG A 162 -1.14 18.20 13.10
CA ARG A 162 -0.19 17.33 12.38
C ARG A 162 1.27 17.70 12.61
N CYS A 163 1.60 18.98 12.88
CA CYS A 163 2.97 19.36 13.22
C CYS A 163 3.41 18.91 14.62
N LEU A 164 2.48 18.39 15.44
CA LEU A 164 2.78 17.86 16.77
C LEU A 164 2.98 16.33 16.76
N LEU A 165 2.69 15.67 15.64
CA LEU A 165 2.84 14.22 15.50
C LEU A 165 4.32 13.84 15.42
N SER A 166 4.74 12.91 16.27
CA SER A 166 6.11 12.42 16.33
C SER A 166 6.10 10.91 16.64
N PRO A 167 6.92 10.10 15.95
CA PRO A 167 7.01 8.66 16.20
C PRO A 167 7.32 8.33 17.67
N ASP A 168 8.04 9.24 18.35
CA ASP A 168 8.50 9.05 19.73
C ASP A 168 7.41 9.29 20.78
N ASN A 169 6.27 9.90 20.40
CA ASN A 169 5.21 10.28 21.34
C ASN A 169 3.83 9.80 20.89
N ARG A 170 3.66 8.47 20.92
CA ARG A 170 2.39 7.80 20.61
C ARG A 170 1.24 8.24 21.51
N ALA A 171 1.50 8.66 22.76
CA ALA A 171 0.46 9.12 23.68
C ALA A 171 -0.18 10.43 23.19
N LEU A 172 0.65 11.38 22.74
CA LEU A 172 0.17 12.64 22.16
C LEU A 172 -0.60 12.40 20.85
N GLU A 173 -0.08 11.52 19.99
CA GLU A 173 -0.76 11.12 18.76
C GLU A 173 -2.18 10.60 19.05
N VAL A 174 -2.30 9.62 19.95
CA VAL A 174 -3.60 9.03 20.33
C VAL A 174 -4.53 10.09 20.92
N TRP A 175 -4.02 10.99 21.76
CA TRP A 175 -4.81 12.09 22.34
C TRP A 175 -5.37 13.01 21.26
N LEU A 176 -4.54 13.44 20.29
CA LEU A 176 -4.94 14.36 19.23
C LEU A 176 -6.02 13.77 18.31
N HIS A 177 -5.84 12.51 17.88
CA HIS A 177 -6.86 11.80 17.09
C HIS A 177 -8.19 11.73 17.85
N SER A 178 -8.12 11.31 19.11
CA SER A 178 -9.28 11.14 19.99
C SER A 178 -10.05 12.43 20.22
N ALA A 179 -9.36 13.48 20.66
CA ALA A 179 -9.97 14.77 20.98
C ALA A 179 -10.60 15.41 19.74
N CYS A 180 -9.91 15.39 18.59
CA CYS A 180 -10.42 15.96 17.34
C CYS A 180 -11.63 15.19 16.79
N ALA A 181 -11.62 13.85 16.86
CA ALA A 181 -12.77 13.03 16.45
C ALA A 181 -14.00 13.27 17.35
N LEU A 182 -13.80 13.36 18.68
CA LEU A 182 -14.86 13.73 19.63
C LEU A 182 -15.42 15.12 19.34
N ALA A 183 -14.58 16.07 18.95
CA ALA A 183 -15.00 17.41 18.54
C ALA A 183 -15.80 17.43 17.24
N GLY A 184 -15.65 16.38 16.41
CA GLY A 184 -16.37 16.18 15.16
C GLY A 184 -15.57 16.46 13.90
N ALA A 185 -14.24 16.53 13.97
CA ALA A 185 -13.42 16.61 12.77
C ALA A 185 -13.54 15.30 11.97
N ARG A 186 -13.75 15.40 10.65
CA ARG A 186 -14.05 14.27 9.77
C ARG A 186 -12.88 13.30 9.68
N SER A 187 -11.72 13.81 9.33
CA SER A 187 -10.49 13.03 9.13
C SER A 187 -10.16 12.10 10.31
N PRO A 188 -9.99 12.60 11.56
CA PRO A 188 -9.68 11.72 12.69
C PRO A 188 -10.85 10.80 13.08
N THR A 189 -12.10 11.18 12.79
CA THR A 189 -13.26 10.30 13.00
C THR A 189 -13.20 9.08 12.08
N LEU A 190 -12.89 9.29 10.79
CA LEU A 190 -12.71 8.22 9.81
C LEU A 190 -11.54 7.29 10.21
N MET A 191 -10.42 7.86 10.65
CA MET A 191 -9.26 7.09 11.12
C MET A 191 -9.60 6.20 12.33
N LEU A 192 -10.28 6.74 13.34
CA LEU A 192 -10.68 5.96 14.52
C LEU A 192 -11.73 4.91 14.17
N ALA A 193 -12.70 5.23 13.32
CA ALA A 193 -13.68 4.27 12.83
C ALA A 193 -13.01 3.10 12.11
N HIS A 194 -12.07 3.39 11.22
CA HIS A 194 -11.29 2.37 10.54
C HIS A 194 -10.43 1.54 11.50
N ARG A 195 -9.71 2.17 12.42
CA ARG A 195 -8.92 1.45 13.44
C ARG A 195 -9.78 0.51 14.27
N ASN A 196 -10.98 0.94 14.66
CA ASN A 196 -11.93 0.08 15.38
C ASN A 196 -12.35 -1.14 14.56
N LEU A 197 -12.42 -1.05 13.23
CA LEU A 197 -12.70 -2.21 12.36
C LEU A 197 -11.53 -3.20 12.34
N ASP A 198 -10.30 -2.70 12.27
CA ASP A 198 -9.10 -3.53 12.26
C ASP A 198 -8.88 -4.21 13.62
N ASP A 199 -9.05 -3.48 14.72
CA ASP A 199 -8.95 -4.01 16.09
C ASP A 199 -10.07 -5.03 16.40
N ALA A 200 -11.24 -4.89 15.75
CA ALA A 200 -12.33 -5.84 15.88
C ALA A 200 -12.08 -7.14 15.11
N HIS A 201 -11.29 -7.13 14.02
CA HIS A 201 -11.10 -8.30 13.17
C HIS A 201 -10.48 -9.49 13.92
N PRO A 202 -10.98 -10.74 13.73
CA PRO A 202 -12.04 -11.18 12.84
C PRO A 202 -13.47 -11.12 13.43
N ASN A 203 -13.62 -10.53 14.62
CA ASN A 203 -14.91 -10.43 15.30
C ASN A 203 -15.84 -9.38 14.67
N TYR A 204 -17.12 -9.49 15.01
CA TYR A 204 -18.16 -8.57 14.57
C TYR A 204 -17.92 -7.15 15.11
N PRO A 205 -17.82 -6.11 14.26
CA PRO A 205 -17.55 -4.74 14.72
C PRO A 205 -18.80 -4.14 15.38
N LEU A 206 -18.70 -3.88 16.68
CA LEU A 206 -19.76 -3.24 17.48
C LEU A 206 -20.03 -1.80 16.98
N ARG A 207 -21.28 -1.35 17.10
CA ARG A 207 -21.62 0.05 16.84
C ARG A 207 -20.89 0.97 17.82
N THR A 208 -20.32 2.05 17.28
CA THR A 208 -19.68 3.12 18.04
C THR A 208 -20.17 4.45 17.51
N GLN A 209 -20.10 5.51 18.32
CA GLN A 209 -20.45 6.87 17.88
C GLN A 209 -19.67 7.32 16.63
N PHE A 210 -18.46 6.79 16.41
CA PHE A 210 -17.65 7.11 15.23
C PHE A 210 -18.19 6.42 13.99
N LEU A 211 -18.56 5.13 14.10
CA LEU A 211 -19.21 4.41 13.01
C LEU A 211 -20.59 4.99 12.67
N ASP A 212 -21.35 5.46 13.66
CA ASP A 212 -22.64 6.12 13.41
C ASP A 212 -22.45 7.43 12.61
N LYS A 213 -21.40 8.21 12.90
CA LYS A 213 -21.05 9.40 12.10
C LYS A 213 -20.59 9.03 10.69
N VAL A 214 -19.80 7.97 10.54
CA VAL A 214 -19.36 7.48 9.23
C VAL A 214 -20.54 7.02 8.39
N GLU A 215 -21.48 6.27 8.96
CA GLU A 215 -22.74 5.89 8.31
C GLU A 215 -23.53 7.13 7.86
N GLN A 216 -23.64 8.14 8.73
CA GLN A 216 -24.30 9.40 8.38
C GLN A 216 -23.62 10.10 7.19
N TRP A 217 -22.30 10.27 7.23
CA TRP A 217 -21.56 10.95 6.16
C TRP A 217 -21.53 10.16 4.85
N ALA A 218 -21.53 8.83 4.92
CA ALA A 218 -21.61 7.97 3.74
C ALA A 218 -22.98 8.07 3.05
N LEU A 219 -24.07 8.03 3.82
CA LEU A 219 -25.42 7.94 3.29
C LEU A 219 -26.08 9.30 3.01
N GLN A 220 -25.75 10.34 3.79
CA GLN A 220 -26.36 11.67 3.67
C GLN A 220 -25.45 12.66 2.95
N ASP A 221 -24.24 12.87 3.47
CA ASP A 221 -23.29 13.86 2.91
C ASP A 221 -22.63 13.35 1.61
N ARG A 222 -22.72 12.04 1.35
CA ARG A 222 -22.07 11.36 0.23
C ARG A 222 -20.56 11.64 0.17
N ASP A 223 -19.91 11.66 1.32
CA ASP A 223 -18.44 11.79 1.39
C ASP A 223 -17.79 10.46 0.96
N PRO A 224 -17.00 10.42 -0.14
CA PRO A 224 -16.43 9.17 -0.68
C PRO A 224 -15.53 8.45 0.33
N ARG A 225 -14.83 9.20 1.20
CA ARG A 225 -13.98 8.60 2.25
C ARG A 225 -14.84 7.90 3.31
N ALA A 226 -15.98 8.49 3.64
CA ALA A 226 -16.94 7.88 4.56
C ALA A 226 -17.65 6.68 3.93
N MET A 227 -18.04 6.76 2.66
CA MET A 227 -18.60 5.63 1.91
C MET A 227 -17.65 4.44 1.97
N HIS A 228 -16.36 4.66 1.72
CA HIS A 228 -15.36 3.60 1.76
C HIS A 228 -15.28 2.91 3.13
N VAL A 229 -15.13 3.68 4.22
CA VAL A 229 -15.08 3.11 5.58
C VAL A 229 -16.40 2.40 5.93
N TYR A 230 -17.54 2.93 5.46
CA TYR A 230 -18.84 2.31 5.71
C TYR A 230 -19.02 1.01 4.92
N VAL A 231 -18.61 0.94 3.65
CA VAL A 231 -18.56 -0.31 2.88
C VAL A 231 -17.74 -1.37 3.61
N ARG A 232 -16.57 -1.00 4.14
CA ARG A 232 -15.75 -1.92 4.94
C ARG A 232 -16.47 -2.40 6.20
N THR A 233 -17.24 -1.52 6.83
CA THR A 233 -18.07 -1.86 7.99
C THR A 233 -19.14 -2.89 7.61
N LEU A 234 -19.82 -2.69 6.47
CA LEU A 234 -20.84 -3.62 5.95
C LEU A 234 -20.23 -4.98 5.61
N ILE A 235 -19.08 -5.01 4.94
CA ILE A 235 -18.33 -6.24 4.65
C ILE A 235 -17.96 -6.97 5.94
N ALA A 236 -17.42 -6.26 6.93
CA ALA A 236 -17.06 -6.85 8.21
C ALA A 236 -18.26 -7.39 9.01
N ARG A 237 -19.47 -6.90 8.73
CA ARG A 237 -20.74 -7.38 9.32
C ARG A 237 -21.42 -8.50 8.52
N GLY A 238 -20.87 -8.87 7.35
CA GLY A 238 -21.48 -9.86 6.46
C GLY A 238 -22.59 -9.30 5.56
N GLU A 239 -22.85 -7.99 5.62
CA GLU A 239 -23.89 -7.26 4.89
C GLU A 239 -23.44 -6.90 3.46
N HIS A 240 -22.98 -7.91 2.70
CA HIS A 240 -22.33 -7.71 1.40
C HIS A 240 -23.27 -7.08 0.35
N GLU A 241 -24.53 -7.50 0.30
CA GLU A 241 -25.52 -6.96 -0.65
C GLU A 241 -25.83 -5.48 -0.39
N SER A 242 -25.90 -5.07 0.87
CA SER A 242 -26.06 -3.67 1.27
C SER A 242 -24.85 -2.81 0.89
N ALA A 243 -23.66 -3.42 0.79
CA ALA A 243 -22.42 -2.73 0.44
C ALA A 243 -22.31 -2.43 -1.05
N VAL A 244 -22.95 -3.22 -1.91
CA VAL A 244 -22.90 -3.09 -3.39
C VAL A 244 -23.28 -1.68 -3.88
N PRO A 245 -24.50 -1.16 -3.60
CA PRO A 245 -24.90 0.13 -4.17
C PRO A 245 -24.00 1.28 -3.69
N LEU A 246 -23.49 1.19 -2.47
CA LEU A 246 -22.59 2.18 -1.92
C LEU A 246 -21.19 2.11 -2.54
N MET A 247 -20.71 0.90 -2.83
CA MET A 247 -19.46 0.69 -3.54
C MET A 247 -19.56 1.16 -4.99
N ASP A 248 -20.64 0.85 -5.70
CA ASP A 248 -20.87 1.34 -7.07
C ASP A 248 -20.91 2.88 -7.12
N GLU A 249 -21.58 3.51 -6.14
CA GLU A 249 -21.61 4.97 -6.01
C GLU A 249 -20.22 5.54 -5.73
N LEU A 250 -19.46 4.92 -4.82
CA LEU A 250 -18.07 5.30 -4.53
C LEU A 250 -17.20 5.22 -5.79
N MET A 251 -17.24 4.10 -6.51
CA MET A 251 -16.48 3.87 -7.74
C MET A 251 -16.85 4.88 -8.84
N SER A 252 -18.10 5.36 -8.88
CA SER A 252 -18.54 6.41 -9.81
C SER A 252 -18.12 7.83 -9.39
N THR A 253 -17.82 8.03 -8.11
CA THR A 253 -17.47 9.35 -7.54
C THR A 253 -15.96 9.59 -7.57
N ILE A 254 -15.17 8.54 -7.36
CA ILE A 254 -13.71 8.62 -7.43
C ILE A 254 -13.25 8.72 -8.89
N TYR A 255 -12.25 9.56 -9.14
CA TYR A 255 -11.73 9.78 -10.49
C TYR A 255 -10.21 9.59 -10.53
N PRO A 256 -9.65 9.05 -11.62
CA PRO A 256 -8.21 8.98 -11.77
C PRO A 256 -7.64 10.41 -11.82
N SER A 257 -6.73 10.74 -10.90
CA SER A 257 -6.05 12.03 -10.94
C SER A 257 -4.61 11.88 -11.42
N PRO A 258 -4.23 12.60 -12.50
CA PRO A 258 -2.86 12.60 -13.00
C PRO A 258 -1.92 13.51 -12.22
N ARG A 259 -2.44 14.21 -11.20
CA ARG A 259 -1.70 15.17 -10.39
C ARG A 259 -1.70 14.69 -8.96
N VAL A 260 -0.62 14.98 -8.24
CA VAL A 260 -0.61 14.83 -6.77
C VAL A 260 -1.60 15.85 -6.21
N GLU A 261 -2.78 15.38 -5.82
CA GLU A 261 -3.83 16.18 -5.23
C GLU A 261 -3.65 16.17 -3.71
N GLY A 262 -3.25 17.31 -3.12
CA GLY A 262 -3.28 17.55 -1.67
C GLY A 262 -2.75 16.40 -0.78
N LEU A 263 -3.17 16.40 0.49
CA LEU A 263 -2.89 15.33 1.46
C LEU A 263 -4.09 14.39 1.67
N GLU A 264 -5.28 14.83 1.24
CA GLU A 264 -6.53 14.09 1.33
C GLU A 264 -7.30 14.29 0.02
N THR A 265 -7.60 13.20 -0.67
CA THR A 265 -8.38 13.17 -1.91
C THR A 265 -9.60 12.26 -1.73
N PRO A 266 -10.55 12.26 -2.67
CA PRO A 266 -11.60 11.24 -2.72
C PRO A 266 -11.06 9.80 -2.79
N LEU A 267 -9.83 9.60 -3.29
CA LEU A 267 -9.20 8.30 -3.53
C LEU A 267 -8.25 7.85 -2.43
N SER A 268 -7.55 8.78 -1.81
CA SER A 268 -6.48 8.50 -0.86
C SER A 268 -6.62 9.39 0.35
N PHE A 269 -6.71 8.75 1.51
CA PHE A 269 -6.83 9.40 2.78
C PHE A 269 -5.91 8.71 3.79
N TYR A 270 -5.26 9.53 4.62
CA TYR A 270 -4.24 9.07 5.56
C TYR A 270 -4.71 7.91 6.43
N ASN A 271 -3.94 6.82 6.43
CA ASN A 271 -4.18 5.58 7.19
C ASN A 271 -5.51 4.87 6.88
N ILE A 272 -6.17 5.11 5.74
CA ILE A 272 -7.24 4.22 5.25
C ILE A 272 -6.64 3.38 4.10
N PRO A 273 -6.70 2.02 4.18
CA PRO A 273 -6.35 1.12 3.09
C PRO A 273 -6.95 1.57 1.78
N GLU A 274 -6.26 1.30 0.67
CA GLU A 274 -6.72 1.62 -0.68
C GLU A 274 -8.15 1.08 -0.96
N VAL A 275 -8.84 1.71 -1.90
CA VAL A 275 -10.20 1.31 -2.30
C VAL A 275 -10.21 -0.11 -2.89
N TRP A 276 -9.18 -0.46 -3.66
CA TRP A 276 -9.13 -1.71 -4.42
C TRP A 276 -9.15 -2.98 -3.56
N PRO A 277 -8.35 -3.12 -2.47
CA PRO A 277 -8.49 -4.24 -1.55
C PRO A 277 -9.92 -4.41 -0.99
N THR A 278 -10.64 -3.30 -0.80
CA THR A 278 -12.04 -3.35 -0.32
C THR A 278 -12.99 -3.84 -1.41
N TYR A 279 -12.81 -3.34 -2.64
CA TYR A 279 -13.57 -3.76 -3.81
C TYR A 279 -13.41 -5.27 -4.07
N ILE A 280 -12.16 -5.73 -4.12
CA ILE A 280 -11.82 -7.15 -4.35
C ILE A 280 -12.43 -8.02 -3.27
N ARG A 281 -12.29 -7.62 -1.99
CA ARG A 281 -12.88 -8.38 -0.88
C ARG A 281 -14.40 -8.49 -1.00
N LEU A 282 -15.09 -7.40 -1.38
CA LEU A 282 -16.54 -7.45 -1.58
C LEU A 282 -16.92 -8.41 -2.70
N GLN A 283 -16.21 -8.33 -3.83
CA GLN A 283 -16.39 -9.20 -4.98
C GLN A 283 -16.18 -10.68 -4.62
N GLU A 284 -15.10 -11.02 -3.92
CA GLU A 284 -14.82 -12.39 -3.45
C GLU A 284 -15.93 -12.91 -2.52
N GLU A 285 -16.38 -12.09 -1.57
CA GLU A 285 -17.42 -12.45 -0.62
C GLU A 285 -18.82 -12.60 -1.25
N LEU A 286 -19.11 -11.89 -2.34
CA LEU A 286 -20.33 -12.07 -3.14
C LEU A 286 -20.24 -13.32 -4.02
N LYS A 287 -19.07 -13.56 -4.62
CA LYS A 287 -18.81 -14.78 -5.42
C LYS A 287 -18.98 -16.06 -4.59
N LYS A 288 -18.51 -16.07 -3.33
CA LYS A 288 -18.76 -17.17 -2.38
C LYS A 288 -20.24 -17.43 -2.12
N LYS A 289 -21.10 -16.41 -2.27
CA LYS A 289 -22.56 -16.51 -2.15
C LYS A 289 -23.26 -16.81 -3.49
N GLY A 290 -22.51 -17.04 -4.56
CA GLY A 290 -23.04 -17.28 -5.90
C GLY A 290 -23.55 -16.03 -6.62
N VAL A 291 -23.19 -14.83 -6.13
CA VAL A 291 -23.54 -13.55 -6.76
C VAL A 291 -22.36 -13.08 -7.61
N ASP A 292 -22.60 -12.94 -8.92
CA ASP A 292 -21.63 -12.36 -9.84
C ASP A 292 -21.77 -10.83 -9.85
N TRP A 293 -20.86 -10.16 -9.15
CA TRP A 293 -20.79 -8.69 -9.08
C TRP A 293 -19.34 -8.24 -9.23
N GLY A 294 -19.17 -7.09 -9.88
CA GLY A 294 -17.88 -6.47 -10.13
C GLY A 294 -17.33 -6.74 -11.52
N ILE A 295 -16.06 -6.39 -11.72
CA ILE A 295 -15.38 -6.54 -13.01
C ILE A 295 -14.39 -7.71 -12.99
N GLY A 296 -14.07 -8.24 -14.18
CA GLY A 296 -13.08 -9.31 -14.30
C GLY A 296 -11.70 -8.88 -13.80
N ARG A 297 -10.90 -9.84 -13.34
CA ARG A 297 -9.54 -9.62 -12.80
C ARG A 297 -8.66 -8.77 -13.73
N ASP A 298 -8.64 -9.09 -15.01
CA ASP A 298 -7.77 -8.43 -15.98
C ASP A 298 -8.21 -6.98 -16.24
N GLU A 299 -9.53 -6.75 -16.29
CA GLU A 299 -10.10 -5.40 -16.42
C GLU A 299 -9.90 -4.60 -15.14
N LEU A 300 -9.95 -5.23 -13.96
CA LEU A 300 -9.62 -4.57 -12.70
C LEU A 300 -8.15 -4.16 -12.66
N ALA A 301 -7.24 -5.05 -13.08
CA ALA A 301 -5.82 -4.74 -13.18
C ALA A 301 -5.56 -3.60 -14.17
N ARG A 302 -6.27 -3.58 -15.30
CA ARG A 302 -6.24 -2.46 -16.26
C ARG A 302 -6.73 -1.16 -15.61
N LEU A 303 -7.93 -1.16 -15.04
CA LEU A 303 -8.57 0.01 -14.46
C LEU A 303 -7.69 0.58 -13.32
N ALA A 304 -7.37 -0.23 -12.31
CA ALA A 304 -6.58 0.22 -11.16
C ALA A 304 -5.14 0.57 -11.55
N GLY A 305 -4.49 -0.25 -12.37
CA GLY A 305 -3.09 -0.07 -12.73
C GLY A 305 -2.85 1.04 -13.75
N VAL A 306 -3.66 1.12 -14.81
CA VAL A 306 -3.47 2.07 -15.91
C VAL A 306 -4.23 3.37 -15.66
N ASP A 307 -5.52 3.28 -15.34
CA ASP A 307 -6.35 4.48 -15.23
C ASP A 307 -6.05 5.20 -13.90
N TYR A 308 -6.00 4.46 -12.79
CA TYR A 308 -5.71 5.00 -11.45
C TYR A 308 -4.23 5.00 -11.06
N GLN A 309 -3.34 4.47 -11.92
CA GLN A 309 -1.89 4.46 -11.73
C GLN A 309 -1.41 3.75 -10.45
N GLU A 310 -2.13 2.74 -9.99
CA GLU A 310 -1.74 1.97 -8.81
C GLU A 310 -0.61 0.98 -9.13
N PRO A 311 0.60 1.15 -8.57
CA PRO A 311 1.78 0.37 -8.98
C PRO A 311 1.62 -1.15 -8.84
N ASN A 312 0.92 -1.60 -7.79
CA ASN A 312 0.69 -3.02 -7.53
C ASN A 312 -0.25 -3.67 -8.56
N PHE A 313 -1.19 -2.91 -9.12
CA PHE A 313 -2.08 -3.40 -10.18
C PHE A 313 -1.43 -3.31 -11.55
N LEU A 314 -0.49 -2.38 -11.72
CA LEU A 314 0.24 -2.19 -12.96
C LEU A 314 1.15 -3.39 -13.29
N SER A 315 1.79 -4.01 -12.30
CA SER A 315 2.53 -5.26 -12.48
C SER A 315 1.61 -6.42 -12.87
N ASN A 316 0.45 -6.54 -12.21
CA ASN A 316 -0.57 -7.55 -12.56
C ASN A 316 -1.06 -7.38 -14.01
N TYR A 317 -1.32 -6.15 -14.44
CA TYR A 317 -1.76 -5.87 -15.81
C TYR A 317 -0.64 -6.07 -16.84
N ALA A 318 0.61 -5.80 -16.47
CA ALA A 318 1.76 -6.15 -17.30
C ALA A 318 1.76 -7.66 -17.62
N SER A 319 1.55 -8.52 -16.61
CA SER A 319 1.44 -9.97 -16.84
C SER A 319 0.30 -10.36 -17.79
N VAL A 320 -0.84 -9.67 -17.73
CA VAL A 320 -1.92 -9.87 -18.73
C VAL A 320 -1.44 -9.54 -20.15
N MET A 321 -0.69 -8.43 -20.32
CA MET A 321 -0.10 -8.09 -21.63
C MET A 321 0.93 -9.11 -22.10
N PHE A 322 1.70 -9.69 -21.18
CA PHE A 322 2.65 -10.75 -21.48
C PHE A 322 1.95 -12.02 -21.97
N GLU A 323 0.91 -12.47 -21.28
CA GLU A 323 0.08 -13.62 -21.69
C GLU A 323 -0.58 -13.39 -23.07
N ALA A 324 -0.97 -12.14 -23.36
CA ALA A 324 -1.50 -11.74 -24.66
C ALA A 324 -0.44 -11.63 -25.77
N GLY A 325 0.85 -11.77 -25.44
CA GLY A 325 1.97 -11.64 -26.38
C GLY A 325 2.36 -10.19 -26.72
N ASP A 326 1.81 -9.20 -26.01
CA ASP A 326 2.14 -7.78 -26.15
C ASP A 326 3.34 -7.42 -25.25
N TYR A 327 4.53 -7.86 -25.68
CA TYR A 327 5.77 -7.69 -24.91
C TYR A 327 6.20 -6.22 -24.75
N GLU A 328 5.81 -5.34 -25.69
CA GLU A 328 6.11 -3.90 -25.59
C GLU A 328 5.31 -3.26 -24.45
N LYS A 329 4.01 -3.57 -24.33
CA LYS A 329 3.21 -3.10 -23.19
C LYS A 329 3.61 -3.76 -21.89
N TYR A 330 3.95 -5.05 -21.89
CA TYR A 330 4.52 -5.71 -20.72
C TYR A 330 5.74 -4.94 -20.20
N GLU A 331 6.72 -4.68 -21.08
CA GLU A 331 7.95 -3.97 -20.73
C GLU A 331 7.63 -2.57 -20.18
N GLN A 332 6.72 -1.83 -20.83
CA GLN A 332 6.30 -0.51 -20.41
C GLN A 332 5.68 -0.49 -19.01
N TYR A 333 4.69 -1.33 -18.75
CA TYR A 333 3.97 -1.35 -17.49
C TYR A 333 4.82 -1.92 -16.34
N MET A 334 5.60 -2.97 -16.61
CA MET A 334 6.51 -3.52 -15.60
C MET A 334 7.62 -2.51 -15.23
N HIS A 335 8.13 -1.75 -16.20
CA HIS A 335 9.06 -0.64 -15.93
C HIS A 335 8.42 0.46 -15.08
N GLN A 336 7.18 0.85 -15.36
CA GLN A 336 6.46 1.84 -14.55
C GLN A 336 6.27 1.36 -13.10
N ALA A 337 5.86 0.11 -12.90
CA ALA A 337 5.72 -0.48 -11.57
C ALA A 337 7.06 -0.55 -10.81
N ALA A 338 8.14 -0.92 -11.51
CA ALA A 338 9.48 -0.96 -10.94
C ALA A 338 9.99 0.44 -10.52
N MET A 339 9.74 1.46 -11.36
CA MET A 339 10.06 2.86 -11.04
C MET A 339 9.25 3.43 -9.88
N ALA A 340 8.06 2.87 -9.62
CA ALA A 340 7.25 3.18 -8.45
C ALA A 340 7.74 2.46 -7.16
N GLY A 341 8.83 1.69 -7.25
CA GLY A 341 9.48 1.08 -6.10
C GLY A 341 8.99 -0.33 -5.76
N ILE A 342 8.29 -1.02 -6.68
CA ILE A 342 7.82 -2.39 -6.47
C ILE A 342 8.98 -3.38 -6.72
N PRO A 343 9.53 -4.08 -5.69
CA PRO A 343 10.73 -4.90 -5.87
C PRO A 343 10.50 -6.11 -6.78
N SER A 344 9.30 -6.71 -6.74
CA SER A 344 8.94 -7.85 -7.58
C SER A 344 8.87 -7.47 -9.07
N ALA A 345 8.52 -6.22 -9.39
CA ALA A 345 8.53 -5.71 -10.75
C ALA A 345 9.96 -5.58 -11.29
N CYS A 346 10.90 -5.08 -10.47
CA CYS A 346 12.33 -5.06 -10.82
C CYS A 346 12.85 -6.46 -11.15
N THR A 347 12.54 -7.45 -10.30
CA THR A 347 12.96 -8.85 -10.50
C THR A 347 12.33 -9.46 -11.76
N SER A 348 11.04 -9.22 -12.02
CA SER A 348 10.34 -9.77 -13.21
C SER A 348 10.82 -9.12 -14.51
N LEU A 349 11.12 -7.81 -14.48
CA LEU A 349 11.71 -7.10 -15.60
C LEU A 349 13.14 -7.58 -15.89
N ALA A 350 13.93 -7.85 -14.84
CA ALA A 350 15.24 -8.46 -14.99
C ALA A 350 15.16 -9.86 -15.62
N HIS A 351 14.20 -10.69 -15.21
CA HIS A 351 13.96 -12.00 -15.83
C HIS A 351 13.59 -11.89 -17.31
N PHE A 352 12.70 -10.96 -17.65
CA PHE A 352 12.32 -10.69 -19.03
C PHE A 352 13.56 -10.36 -19.87
N TYR A 353 14.37 -9.38 -19.45
CA TYR A 353 15.60 -9.03 -20.17
C TYR A 353 16.62 -10.15 -20.20
N TYR A 354 16.76 -10.91 -19.11
CA TYR A 354 17.62 -12.07 -19.06
C TYR A 354 17.19 -13.05 -20.16
N LEU A 355 15.91 -13.41 -20.24
CA LEU A 355 15.38 -14.33 -21.24
C LEU A 355 15.45 -13.78 -22.68
N THR A 356 15.26 -12.47 -22.88
CA THR A 356 15.49 -11.79 -24.17
C THR A 356 16.94 -11.90 -24.64
N ALA A 357 17.92 -11.73 -23.74
CA ALA A 357 19.32 -11.92 -24.05
C ALA A 357 19.66 -13.37 -24.48
N ARG A 358 18.85 -14.35 -24.10
CA ARG A 358 18.99 -15.77 -24.49
C ARG A 358 18.16 -16.12 -25.74
N GLY A 359 17.50 -15.14 -26.37
CA GLY A 359 16.69 -15.34 -27.57
C GLY A 359 15.39 -16.11 -27.32
N LEU A 360 14.84 -16.02 -26.11
CA LEU A 360 13.56 -16.66 -25.74
C LEU A 360 12.37 -15.71 -25.85
N PHE A 361 12.63 -14.40 -25.80
CA PHE A 361 11.68 -13.35 -26.11
C PHE A 361 12.21 -12.44 -27.21
N PRO A 362 11.32 -11.75 -27.94
CA PRO A 362 11.72 -10.81 -28.97
C PRO A 362 12.50 -9.64 -28.39
N ARG A 363 13.44 -9.14 -29.18
CA ARG A 363 14.08 -7.84 -28.94
C ARG A 363 13.11 -6.72 -29.31
N ARG A 364 13.28 -5.56 -28.70
CA ARG A 364 12.45 -4.38 -28.97
C ARG A 364 12.50 -4.03 -30.47
N GLY A 365 11.34 -3.94 -31.11
CA GLY A 365 11.21 -3.69 -32.55
C GLY A 365 11.41 -4.90 -33.47
N GLU A 366 11.62 -6.12 -32.93
CA GLU A 366 11.78 -7.34 -33.72
C GLU A 366 10.42 -7.88 -34.19
N LYS A 367 10.09 -7.67 -35.47
CA LYS A 367 8.78 -8.03 -36.06
C LYS A 367 8.63 -9.52 -36.41
N THR A 368 9.73 -10.22 -36.65
CA THR A 368 9.75 -11.64 -37.03
C THR A 368 10.59 -12.40 -36.02
N PHE A 369 9.96 -12.80 -34.91
CA PHE A 369 10.62 -13.51 -33.83
C PHE A 369 10.26 -15.01 -33.86
N VAL A 370 11.28 -15.86 -33.74
CA VAL A 370 11.13 -17.31 -33.55
C VAL A 370 11.91 -17.68 -32.28
N PRO A 371 11.24 -18.23 -31.24
CA PRO A 371 11.91 -18.63 -30.00
C PRO A 371 13.00 -19.67 -30.27
N ARG A 372 14.20 -19.45 -29.72
CA ARG A 372 15.32 -20.40 -29.88
C ARG A 372 15.21 -21.58 -28.91
N SER A 373 15.75 -22.73 -29.32
CA SER A 373 15.87 -23.92 -28.46
C SER A 373 16.84 -23.66 -27.30
N ALA A 374 16.73 -24.47 -26.23
CA ALA A 374 17.55 -24.30 -25.04
C ALA A 374 19.06 -24.45 -25.28
N GLU A 375 19.44 -25.26 -26.26
CA GLU A 375 20.82 -25.49 -26.67
C GLU A 375 21.37 -24.26 -27.43
N ASN A 376 20.58 -23.70 -28.34
CA ASN A 376 20.97 -22.54 -29.16
C ASN A 376 21.05 -21.23 -28.35
N SER A 377 20.27 -21.12 -27.27
CA SER A 377 20.35 -19.98 -26.33
C SER A 377 21.71 -19.85 -25.64
N ARG A 378 22.43 -20.96 -25.42
CA ARG A 378 23.72 -20.99 -24.70
C ARG A 378 24.87 -20.46 -25.55
N GLU A 379 24.78 -20.62 -26.86
CA GLU A 379 25.81 -20.16 -27.79
C GLU A 379 25.67 -18.68 -28.11
N LEU A 380 24.53 -18.01 -27.87
CA LEU A 380 24.29 -16.62 -28.28
C LEU A 380 25.21 -15.58 -27.63
N LEU A 381 25.57 -15.77 -26.35
CA LEU A 381 26.51 -14.88 -25.66
C LEU A 381 27.97 -15.22 -26.00
N LYS A 382 28.24 -16.43 -26.52
CA LYS A 382 29.60 -16.93 -26.83
C LYS A 382 29.97 -16.83 -28.32
N LYS A 383 28.99 -17.03 -29.21
CA LYS A 383 29.06 -16.96 -30.66
C LYS A 383 28.17 -15.82 -31.11
N GLY A 384 28.78 -14.81 -31.71
CA GLY A 384 28.05 -13.87 -32.56
C GLY A 384 28.19 -12.40 -32.23
N ARG A 385 29.39 -11.90 -31.87
CA ARG A 385 29.67 -10.45 -32.00
C ARG A 385 29.33 -9.95 -33.41
N LEU A 386 29.56 -10.75 -34.45
CA LEU A 386 29.29 -10.38 -35.85
C LEU A 386 27.81 -10.41 -36.24
N GLU A 387 27.06 -11.46 -35.86
CA GLU A 387 25.63 -11.58 -36.16
C GLU A 387 24.79 -10.56 -35.36
N THR A 388 25.17 -10.30 -34.10
CA THR A 388 24.56 -9.25 -33.29
C THR A 388 24.84 -7.85 -33.81
N LEU A 389 26.10 -7.56 -34.23
CA LEU A 389 26.46 -6.30 -34.87
C LEU A 389 25.74 -6.09 -36.21
N TYR A 390 25.58 -7.14 -37.03
CA TYR A 390 24.81 -7.03 -38.27
C TYR A 390 23.34 -6.67 -37.99
N SER A 391 22.70 -7.36 -37.05
CA SER A 391 21.32 -7.05 -36.66
C SER A 391 21.16 -5.65 -36.05
N SER A 392 22.16 -5.16 -35.31
CA SER A 392 22.11 -3.81 -34.73
C SER A 392 22.38 -2.71 -35.74
N ILE A 393 23.26 -2.95 -36.71
CA ILE A 393 23.65 -1.95 -37.72
C ILE A 393 22.61 -1.91 -38.86
N VAL A 394 22.09 -3.05 -39.29
CA VAL A 394 21.19 -3.15 -40.45
C VAL A 394 19.73 -3.04 -40.07
N HIS A 395 19.32 -3.61 -38.94
CA HIS A 395 17.92 -3.60 -38.49
C HIS A 395 17.68 -2.67 -37.28
N GLY A 396 18.72 -2.01 -36.77
CA GLY A 396 18.60 -1.09 -35.63
C GLY A 396 18.22 -1.77 -34.31
N LEU A 397 18.36 -3.10 -34.22
CA LEU A 397 17.94 -3.87 -33.04
C LEU A 397 19.01 -3.84 -31.94
N PRO A 398 18.64 -3.68 -30.65
CA PRO A 398 19.60 -3.78 -29.56
C PRO A 398 20.27 -5.16 -29.52
N THR A 399 21.52 -5.23 -29.05
CA THR A 399 22.27 -6.49 -28.96
C THR A 399 21.78 -7.36 -27.81
N HIS A 400 22.03 -8.67 -27.86
CA HIS A 400 21.72 -9.54 -26.72
C HIS A 400 22.54 -9.19 -25.47
N GLU A 401 23.76 -8.68 -25.64
CA GLU A 401 24.60 -8.17 -24.55
C GLU A 401 23.95 -6.97 -23.84
N TYR A 402 23.31 -6.07 -24.61
CA TYR A 402 22.55 -4.95 -24.04
C TYR A 402 21.45 -5.43 -23.09
N TYR A 403 20.67 -6.44 -23.49
CA TYR A 403 19.64 -7.02 -22.64
C TYR A 403 20.20 -7.77 -21.43
N ASN A 404 21.36 -8.41 -21.56
CA ASN A 404 22.01 -9.04 -20.44
C ASN A 404 22.45 -8.02 -19.39
N ASN A 405 23.00 -6.88 -19.81
CA ASN A 405 23.38 -5.80 -18.90
C ASN A 405 22.15 -5.18 -18.22
N LEU A 406 21.05 -4.97 -18.96
CA LEU A 406 19.79 -4.53 -18.36
C LEU A 406 19.30 -5.50 -17.28
N ALA A 407 19.38 -6.81 -17.52
CA ALA A 407 18.98 -7.81 -16.52
C ALA A 407 19.77 -7.66 -15.22
N LEU A 408 21.09 -7.47 -15.32
CA LEU A 408 21.96 -7.24 -14.16
C LEU A 408 21.59 -5.95 -13.42
N GLU A 409 21.43 -4.83 -14.15
CA GLU A 409 21.05 -3.53 -13.56
C GLU A 409 19.72 -3.59 -12.81
N TRP A 410 18.72 -4.29 -13.36
CA TRP A 410 17.41 -4.43 -12.71
C TRP A 410 17.43 -5.37 -11.50
N TRP A 411 18.25 -6.42 -11.51
CA TRP A 411 18.49 -7.21 -10.31
C TRP A 411 19.23 -6.41 -9.24
N GLU A 412 20.25 -5.63 -9.58
CA GLU A 412 20.94 -4.74 -8.63
C GLU A 412 19.98 -3.73 -7.99
N LEU A 413 19.08 -3.15 -8.80
CA LEU A 413 18.05 -2.26 -8.26
C LEU A 413 17.10 -2.99 -7.31
N GLY A 414 16.65 -4.20 -7.67
CA GLY A 414 15.81 -5.01 -6.78
C GLY A 414 16.52 -5.39 -5.47
N LEU A 415 17.83 -5.66 -5.51
CA LEU A 415 18.64 -5.90 -4.32
C LEU A 415 18.70 -4.65 -3.42
N ASN A 416 18.90 -3.47 -4.00
CA ASN A 416 18.87 -2.21 -3.24
C ASN A 416 17.49 -1.93 -2.60
N MET A 417 16.42 -2.51 -3.14
CA MET A 417 15.07 -2.47 -2.57
C MET A 417 14.79 -3.59 -1.56
N GLY A 418 15.77 -4.44 -1.24
CA GLY A 418 15.65 -5.51 -0.25
C GLY A 418 15.22 -6.88 -0.78
N SER A 419 15.34 -7.13 -2.10
CA SER A 419 15.02 -8.44 -2.69
C SER A 419 16.21 -9.41 -2.58
N ASP A 420 16.14 -10.34 -1.63
CA ASP A 420 17.09 -11.47 -1.52
C ASP A 420 17.14 -12.33 -2.80
N LEU A 421 16.02 -12.42 -3.52
CA LEU A 421 15.91 -13.14 -4.79
C LEU A 421 16.82 -12.52 -5.86
N SER A 422 16.90 -11.19 -5.92
CA SER A 422 17.77 -10.50 -6.86
C SER A 422 19.27 -10.73 -6.55
N ALA A 423 19.66 -10.77 -5.26
CA ALA A 423 21.03 -11.13 -4.88
C ALA A 423 21.41 -12.54 -5.38
N MET A 424 20.50 -13.51 -5.28
CA MET A 424 20.75 -14.86 -5.79
C MET A 424 20.94 -14.88 -7.30
N PHE A 425 20.10 -14.18 -8.07
CA PHE A 425 20.25 -14.17 -9.52
C PHE A 425 21.52 -13.47 -9.98
N LEU A 426 21.95 -12.40 -9.31
CA LEU A 426 23.25 -11.78 -9.54
C LEU A 426 24.37 -12.78 -9.27
N ALA A 427 24.34 -13.49 -8.14
CA ALA A 427 25.34 -14.49 -7.81
C ALA A 427 25.42 -15.59 -8.89
N LEU A 428 24.29 -16.10 -9.36
CA LEU A 428 24.23 -17.09 -10.44
C LEU A 428 24.73 -16.54 -11.78
N ALA A 429 24.36 -15.32 -12.15
CA ALA A 429 24.75 -14.70 -13.42
C ALA A 429 26.26 -14.41 -13.48
N TYR A 430 26.85 -13.91 -12.40
CA TYR A 430 28.30 -13.70 -12.32
C TYR A 430 29.08 -15.03 -12.31
N ARG A 431 28.51 -16.06 -11.70
CA ARG A 431 29.09 -17.41 -11.74
C ARG A 431 29.05 -18.02 -13.14
N GLU A 432 27.97 -17.82 -13.89
CA GLU A 432 27.81 -18.30 -15.28
C GLU A 432 28.94 -17.77 -16.19
N VAL A 433 29.41 -16.54 -15.95
CA VAL A 433 30.50 -15.89 -16.71
C VAL A 433 31.89 -16.10 -16.08
N GLY A 434 31.99 -16.90 -15.00
CA GLY A 434 33.25 -17.24 -14.34
C GLY A 434 33.81 -16.19 -13.37
N GLN A 435 33.03 -15.17 -13.02
CA GLN A 435 33.41 -14.15 -12.03
C GLN A 435 33.04 -14.62 -10.60
N LEU A 436 33.81 -15.59 -10.09
CA LEU A 436 33.49 -16.28 -8.83
C LEU A 436 33.52 -15.35 -7.61
N ASP A 437 34.49 -14.44 -7.52
CA ASP A 437 34.61 -13.51 -6.38
C ASP A 437 33.40 -12.56 -6.26
N VAL A 438 32.92 -12.05 -7.40
CA VAL A 438 31.75 -11.18 -7.48
C VAL A 438 30.49 -11.98 -7.15
N ALA A 439 30.36 -13.20 -7.70
CA ALA A 439 29.26 -14.09 -7.37
C ALA A 439 29.18 -14.39 -5.86
N GLU A 440 30.32 -14.66 -5.22
CA GLU A 440 30.39 -14.93 -3.78
C GLU A 440 29.96 -13.71 -2.95
N SER A 441 30.35 -12.50 -3.38
CA SER A 441 29.98 -11.25 -2.71
C SER A 441 28.46 -11.05 -2.64
N PHE A 442 27.73 -11.37 -3.71
CA PHE A 442 26.27 -11.29 -3.75
C PHE A 442 25.63 -12.44 -2.97
N TYR A 443 26.20 -13.65 -3.06
CA TYR A 443 25.68 -14.81 -2.33
C TYR A 443 25.71 -14.58 -0.81
N LYS A 444 26.75 -13.91 -0.29
CA LYS A 444 26.86 -13.55 1.14
C LYS A 444 25.80 -12.55 1.63
N LEU A 445 25.14 -11.83 0.72
CA LEU A 445 24.07 -10.87 1.08
C LEU A 445 22.72 -11.56 1.33
N ILE A 446 22.58 -12.83 0.97
CA ILE A 446 21.31 -13.57 1.05
C ILE A 446 21.08 -14.01 2.50
N GLN A 447 20.07 -13.45 3.16
CA GLN A 447 19.78 -13.76 4.58
C GLN A 447 19.22 -15.17 4.75
N SER A 448 18.45 -15.66 3.77
CA SER A 448 17.90 -17.00 3.75
C SER A 448 18.16 -17.67 2.40
N PRO A 449 19.26 -18.43 2.25
CA PRO A 449 19.57 -19.20 1.04
C PRO A 449 18.46 -20.21 0.67
N ARG A 450 17.56 -20.47 1.62
CA ARG A 450 16.41 -21.37 1.51
C ARG A 450 15.17 -20.76 0.82
N LEU A 451 15.18 -19.49 0.42
CA LEU A 451 14.03 -18.84 -0.25
C LEU A 451 13.66 -19.51 -1.59
N LEU A 452 14.55 -20.33 -2.14
CA LEU A 452 14.36 -21.10 -3.36
C LEU A 452 14.06 -22.59 -3.15
N VAL A 453 13.87 -23.05 -1.90
CA VAL A 453 13.73 -24.49 -1.55
C VAL A 453 12.53 -25.18 -2.20
N SER A 454 11.52 -24.45 -2.66
CA SER A 454 10.42 -25.02 -3.45
C SER A 454 10.66 -25.04 -4.97
N LYS A 455 11.72 -24.40 -5.49
CA LYS A 455 11.94 -24.20 -6.93
C LYS A 455 13.37 -24.52 -7.44
N PHE A 456 14.31 -24.78 -6.53
CA PHE A 456 15.62 -25.41 -6.77
C PHE A 456 15.66 -26.74 -6.02
N THR A 457 16.46 -27.71 -6.48
CA THR A 457 17.06 -28.69 -5.55
C THR A 457 18.08 -27.91 -4.72
N ALA A 458 17.62 -27.25 -3.64
CA ALA A 458 18.44 -26.39 -2.78
C ALA A 458 19.68 -27.11 -2.24
N ASP A 459 19.63 -28.44 -2.17
CA ASP A 459 20.72 -29.31 -1.78
C ASP A 459 21.88 -29.28 -2.80
N ASP A 460 21.61 -29.24 -4.11
CA ASP A 460 22.68 -29.22 -5.14
C ASP A 460 23.42 -27.89 -5.16
N LEU A 461 22.71 -26.78 -4.92
CA LEU A 461 23.31 -25.44 -4.85
C LEU A 461 24.20 -25.33 -3.62
N ALA A 462 23.69 -25.70 -2.44
CA ALA A 462 24.43 -25.62 -1.19
C ALA A 462 25.65 -26.57 -1.17
N ILE A 463 25.54 -27.77 -1.74
CA ILE A 463 26.63 -28.76 -1.77
C ILE A 463 27.74 -28.37 -2.75
N ASN A 464 27.38 -27.78 -3.90
CA ASN A 464 28.34 -27.52 -4.98
C ASN A 464 28.74 -26.04 -5.10
N TRP A 465 28.24 -25.13 -4.26
CA TRP A 465 28.55 -23.69 -4.36
C TRP A 465 30.06 -23.43 -4.25
N ASP A 466 30.80 -24.20 -3.47
CA ASP A 466 32.25 -24.00 -3.36
C ASP A 466 33.05 -24.76 -4.45
N ASN A 467 32.36 -25.51 -5.33
CA ASN A 467 33.00 -26.27 -6.41
C ASN A 467 33.20 -25.37 -7.65
N PRO A 468 34.44 -25.01 -8.02
CA PRO A 468 34.72 -24.12 -9.15
C PRO A 468 34.45 -24.79 -10.51
N VAL A 469 34.35 -26.12 -10.55
CA VAL A 469 34.05 -26.90 -11.76
C VAL A 469 32.54 -27.13 -11.92
N ALA A 470 31.75 -26.91 -10.85
CA ALA A 470 30.31 -26.99 -10.93
C ALA A 470 29.76 -25.80 -11.72
N SER A 471 29.12 -26.11 -12.85
CA SER A 471 28.43 -25.11 -13.65
C SER A 471 27.03 -24.89 -13.11
N PHE A 472 26.79 -23.69 -12.60
CA PHE A 472 25.46 -23.24 -12.23
C PHE A 472 24.93 -22.32 -13.31
N TYR A 473 23.68 -22.55 -13.69
CA TYR A 473 22.94 -21.70 -14.59
C TYR A 473 21.70 -21.24 -13.86
N VAL A 474 21.18 -20.07 -14.24
CA VAL A 474 19.87 -19.65 -13.80
C VAL A 474 18.82 -20.61 -14.41
N PRO A 475 18.14 -21.46 -13.61
CA PRO A 475 17.18 -22.40 -14.18
C PRO A 475 16.00 -21.64 -14.78
N ARG A 476 15.56 -22.02 -15.98
CA ARG A 476 14.39 -21.39 -16.62
C ARG A 476 13.13 -21.47 -15.76
N ARG A 477 13.00 -22.52 -14.94
CA ARG A 477 11.85 -22.77 -14.07
C ARG A 477 11.70 -21.76 -12.93
N VAL A 478 12.76 -21.01 -12.61
CA VAL A 478 12.75 -20.00 -11.54
C VAL A 478 12.68 -18.57 -12.09
N LEU A 479 12.93 -18.40 -13.39
CA LEU A 479 12.76 -17.12 -14.09
C LEU A 479 11.28 -16.91 -14.36
N ASN A 480 10.63 -16.21 -13.44
CA ASN A 480 9.22 -15.86 -13.57
C ASN A 480 9.07 -14.45 -14.14
N VAL A 481 8.39 -14.34 -15.27
CA VAL A 481 8.10 -13.06 -15.94
C VAL A 481 6.70 -12.57 -15.55
N ASP A 482 5.82 -13.51 -15.19
CA ASP A 482 4.48 -13.22 -14.72
C ASP A 482 4.49 -13.08 -13.20
N TRP A 483 4.21 -11.88 -12.70
CA TRP A 483 4.11 -11.66 -11.27
C TRP A 483 2.73 -11.13 -10.93
N TYR A 484 1.97 -12.00 -10.28
CA TYR A 484 0.77 -11.59 -9.59
C TYR A 484 1.14 -11.38 -8.13
N ASP A 485 0.97 -10.16 -7.65
CA ASP A 485 1.15 -9.91 -6.22
C ASP A 485 0.05 -10.69 -5.47
N THR A 486 0.46 -11.71 -4.70
CA THR A 486 -0.45 -12.49 -3.85
C THR A 486 -0.91 -11.71 -2.62
N ASP A 487 -0.20 -10.63 -2.26
CA ASP A 487 -0.59 -9.72 -1.18
C ASP A 487 -1.67 -8.71 -1.63
N ALA A 488 -1.82 -8.51 -2.94
CA ALA A 488 -3.07 -8.07 -3.53
C ALA A 488 -4.05 -9.27 -3.52
N LYS A 489 -4.46 -9.70 -2.31
CA LYS A 489 -5.18 -10.94 -2.01
C LYS A 489 -6.17 -11.37 -3.11
N TRP A 490 -5.69 -12.24 -3.99
CA TRP A 490 -6.50 -13.08 -4.85
C TRP A 490 -6.33 -14.50 -4.33
N THR A 491 -7.43 -15.15 -3.98
CA THR A 491 -7.42 -16.61 -3.87
C THR A 491 -7.46 -17.21 -5.28
N THR A 492 -6.29 -17.60 -5.79
CA THR A 492 -6.17 -18.37 -7.02
C THR A 492 -6.68 -19.79 -6.77
N GLU A 493 -7.97 -20.03 -7.02
CA GLU A 493 -8.44 -21.36 -7.37
C GLU A 493 -8.83 -21.36 -8.85
N LYS A 494 -7.99 -22.03 -9.64
CA LYS A 494 -8.37 -22.67 -10.89
C LYS A 494 -8.55 -24.15 -10.62
#